data_AF-A0A7W1L375-F1
#
_entry.id   AF-A0A7W1L375-F1
#
_cell.length_a   1.000
_cell.length_b   1.000
_cell.length_c   1.000
_cell.angle_alpha   90.00
_cell.angle_beta   90.00
_cell.angle_gamma   90.00
#
_symmetry.space_group_name_H-M   'P 1'
#
loop_
_entity.id
_entity.type
_entity.pdbx_description
1 polymer ?
#
loop_
_entity_poly.entity_id
_entity_poly.type
_entity_poly.pdbx_seq_one_letter_code
_entity_poly.pdbx_strand_id
1 'polypeptide(L)'
;MKAAALCGWVAGCALTVAVAGPVEHYREGPDLCPRNRSAAAPPITEAQAIERARELLPRGFCGPSAFVSGCDLEAEFVLSAWRVYIHQFKHTAGGHARAGRAHTYLILDPVGNCLAHIPGTELGATS
;
A
#
# COMPACT_ATOMS: atom_id res chain seq x y z
N MET A 1 -60.78 -35.63 6.08
CA MET A 1 -60.77 -34.78 4.87
C MET A 1 -59.89 -33.57 5.14
N LYS A 2 -58.91 -33.36 4.25
CA LYS A 2 -58.13 -32.15 3.96
C LYS A 2 -57.28 -31.49 5.07
N ALA A 3 -55.98 -31.57 4.82
CA ALA A 3 -54.90 -30.74 5.32
C ALA A 3 -55.07 -29.26 4.93
N ALA A 4 -54.50 -28.37 5.74
CA ALA A 4 -54.05 -27.06 5.29
C ALA A 4 -52.73 -26.75 6.00
N ALA A 5 -51.66 -26.76 5.22
CA ALA A 5 -50.35 -26.27 5.57
C ALA A 5 -50.39 -24.75 5.75
N LEU A 6 -49.65 -24.23 6.73
CA LEU A 6 -49.10 -22.89 6.63
C LEU A 6 -47.61 -22.95 6.93
N CYS A 7 -46.89 -22.64 5.86
CA CYS A 7 -45.46 -22.45 5.76
C CYS A 7 -45.01 -21.36 6.74
N GLY A 8 -44.08 -21.69 7.63
CA GLY A 8 -43.41 -20.73 8.50
C GLY A 8 -41.91 -20.95 8.45
N TRP A 9 -41.29 -20.69 7.29
CA TRP A 9 -39.85 -20.61 7.17
C TRP A 9 -39.37 -19.36 7.92
N VAL A 10 -38.95 -19.49 9.18
CA VAL A 10 -38.11 -18.49 9.82
C VAL A 10 -36.69 -18.75 9.32
N ALA A 11 -36.35 -18.15 8.18
CA ALA A 11 -34.98 -18.07 7.72
C ALA A 11 -34.19 -17.22 8.74
N GLY A 12 -33.47 -17.89 9.63
CA GLY A 12 -32.50 -17.24 10.51
C GLY A 12 -31.40 -16.62 9.64
N CYS A 13 -31.45 -15.30 9.46
CA CYS A 13 -30.32 -14.53 8.95
C CYS A 13 -29.17 -14.67 9.96
N ALA A 14 -28.25 -15.59 9.68
CA ALA A 14 -26.93 -15.56 10.29
C ALA A 14 -26.26 -14.27 9.83
N LEU A 15 -26.22 -13.28 10.70
CA LEU A 15 -25.38 -12.10 10.56
C LEU A 15 -23.94 -12.59 10.64
N THR A 16 -23.34 -12.87 9.48
CA THR A 16 -21.89 -12.95 9.35
C THR A 16 -21.35 -11.57 9.68
N VAL A 17 -20.87 -11.40 10.92
CA VAL A 17 -20.03 -10.26 11.27
C VAL A 17 -18.74 -10.49 10.48
N ALA A 18 -18.67 -9.90 9.28
CA ALA A 18 -17.42 -9.80 8.55
C ALA A 18 -16.48 -8.99 9.44
N VAL A 19 -15.59 -9.69 10.16
CA VAL A 19 -14.43 -9.07 10.78
C VAL A 19 -13.56 -8.62 9.62
N ALA A 20 -13.81 -7.41 9.14
CA ALA A 20 -12.86 -6.70 8.31
C ALA A 20 -11.56 -6.68 9.13
N GLY A 21 -10.53 -7.36 8.64
CA GLY A 21 -9.18 -7.19 9.15
C GLY A 21 -8.80 -5.71 9.09
N PRO A 22 -7.68 -5.29 9.72
CA PRO A 22 -7.26 -3.90 9.72
C PRO A 22 -7.29 -3.39 8.28
N VAL A 23 -8.21 -2.46 8.01
CA VAL A 23 -8.20 -1.76 6.73
C VAL A 23 -6.95 -0.89 6.83
N GLU A 24 -5.89 -1.30 6.13
CA GLU A 24 -4.72 -0.47 5.90
C GLU A 24 -5.22 0.85 5.30
N HIS A 25 -5.35 1.87 6.15
CA HIS A 25 -5.87 3.15 5.73
C HIS A 25 -4.92 3.70 4.68
N TYR A 26 -5.43 3.90 3.46
CA TYR A 26 -4.72 4.65 2.43
C TYR A 26 -4.23 5.95 3.04
N ARG A 27 -2.95 6.27 2.83
CA ARG A 27 -2.39 7.53 3.29
C ARG A 27 -2.88 8.63 2.36
N GLU A 28 -3.93 9.31 2.79
CA GLU A 28 -4.56 10.40 2.06
C GLU A 28 -4.16 11.77 2.63
N GLY A 29 -4.35 12.82 1.84
CA GLY A 29 -4.03 14.20 2.20
C GLY A 29 -2.88 14.79 1.38
N PRO A 30 -2.78 16.13 1.33
CA PRO A 30 -1.83 16.84 0.47
C PRO A 30 -0.36 16.52 0.81
N ASP A 31 -0.08 16.16 2.06
CA ASP A 31 1.28 15.86 2.53
C ASP A 31 1.72 14.42 2.25
N LEU A 32 0.76 13.50 2.02
CA LEU A 32 1.04 12.07 1.88
C LEU A 32 0.76 11.51 0.48
N CYS A 33 -0.20 12.10 -0.24
CA CYS A 33 -0.58 11.70 -1.59
C CYS A 33 -1.07 12.92 -2.42
N PRO A 34 -0.18 13.88 -2.74
CA PRO A 34 -0.53 15.06 -3.52
C PRO A 34 -0.81 14.75 -4.99
N ARG A 35 -1.75 15.51 -5.56
CA ARG A 35 -2.08 15.56 -6.99
C ARG A 35 -1.90 16.97 -7.55
N ASN A 36 -0.67 17.48 -7.44
CA ASN A 36 -0.34 18.88 -7.71
C ASN A 36 0.33 19.14 -9.08
N ARG A 37 0.48 18.11 -9.91
CA ARG A 37 1.01 18.24 -11.28
C ARG A 37 -0.12 18.29 -12.28
N SER A 38 0.03 19.15 -13.29
CA SER A 38 -0.91 19.23 -14.40
C SER A 38 -1.00 17.89 -15.13
N ALA A 39 -2.22 17.46 -15.48
CA ALA A 39 -2.44 16.27 -16.30
C ALA A 39 -1.86 16.39 -17.72
N ALA A 40 -1.57 17.61 -18.18
CA ALA A 40 -0.92 17.87 -19.47
C ALA A 40 0.61 17.92 -19.37
N ALA A 41 1.20 17.68 -18.19
CA ALA A 41 2.64 17.62 -18.04
C ALA A 41 3.23 16.43 -18.82
N PRO A 42 4.52 16.48 -19.22
CA PRO A 42 5.19 15.35 -19.83
C PRO A 42 5.20 14.12 -18.90
N PRO A 43 5.08 12.90 -19.46
CA PRO A 43 5.25 11.67 -18.67
C PRO A 43 6.64 11.60 -18.04
N ILE A 44 6.70 11.07 -16.82
CA ILE A 44 7.95 10.87 -16.08
C ILE A 44 8.60 9.54 -16.42
N THR A 45 9.92 9.47 -16.29
CA THR A 45 10.70 8.23 -16.42
C THR A 45 10.67 7.39 -15.15
N GLU A 46 11.15 6.16 -15.21
CA GLU A 46 11.28 5.26 -14.06
C GLU A 46 12.11 5.89 -12.93
N ALA A 47 13.29 6.44 -13.27
CA ALA A 47 14.14 7.12 -12.30
C ALA A 47 13.42 8.30 -11.63
N GLN A 48 12.64 9.07 -12.41
CA GLN A 48 11.85 10.18 -11.87
C GLN A 48 10.68 9.68 -11.00
N ALA A 49 10.08 8.53 -11.31
CA ALA A 49 9.06 7.91 -10.49
C ALA A 49 9.62 7.44 -9.14
N ILE A 50 10.83 6.85 -9.14
CA ILE A 50 11.53 6.46 -7.91
C ILE A 50 11.83 7.69 -7.05
N GLU A 51 12.41 8.74 -7.62
CA GLU A 51 12.69 9.97 -6.87
C GLU A 51 11.42 10.62 -6.34
N ARG A 52 10.36 10.67 -7.16
CA ARG A 52 9.06 11.16 -6.72
C ARG A 52 8.51 10.34 -5.57
N ALA A 53 8.64 9.02 -5.62
CA ALA A 53 8.17 8.16 -4.56
C ALA A 53 8.96 8.37 -3.25
N ARG A 54 10.28 8.62 -3.33
CA ARG A 54 11.10 8.97 -2.14
C ARG A 54 10.60 10.23 -1.45
N GLU A 55 10.21 11.26 -2.20
CA GLU A 55 9.68 12.52 -1.66
C GLU A 55 8.36 12.34 -0.89
N LEU A 56 7.56 11.35 -1.27
CA LEU A 56 6.24 11.09 -0.69
C LEU A 56 6.28 10.17 0.53
N LEU A 57 7.45 9.62 0.85
CA LEU A 57 7.62 8.79 2.03
C LEU A 57 7.60 9.64 3.30
N PRO A 58 7.08 9.08 4.42
CA PRO A 58 7.26 9.71 5.72
C PRO A 58 8.75 9.97 6.00
N ARG A 59 9.04 11.10 6.65
CA ARG A 59 10.41 11.43 7.05
C ARG A 59 11.02 10.30 7.87
N GLY A 60 12.23 9.88 7.49
CA GLY A 60 12.96 8.81 8.16
C GLY A 60 12.51 7.38 7.81
N PHE A 61 11.51 7.20 6.93
CA PHE A 61 11.06 5.85 6.53
C PHE A 61 12.20 4.96 5.99
N CYS A 62 13.08 5.52 5.17
CA CYS A 62 14.28 4.84 4.68
C CYS A 62 15.57 5.25 5.40
N GLY A 63 15.45 6.01 6.49
CA GLY A 63 16.60 6.51 7.23
C GLY A 63 17.26 5.41 8.07
N PRO A 64 18.58 5.50 8.33
CA PRO A 64 19.24 4.56 9.21
C PRO A 64 18.68 4.69 10.63
N SER A 65 18.38 3.55 11.24
CA SER A 65 17.96 3.41 12.63
C SER A 65 18.54 2.13 13.23
N ALA A 66 18.19 1.84 14.49
CA ALA A 66 18.52 0.55 15.09
C ALA A 66 18.02 -0.63 14.24
N PHE A 67 16.86 -0.49 13.59
CA PHE A 67 16.18 -1.57 12.86
C PHE A 67 16.28 -1.48 11.33
N VAL A 68 16.54 -0.29 10.78
CA VAL A 68 16.57 -0.02 9.34
C VAL A 68 17.95 0.49 8.94
N SER A 69 18.47 0.05 7.80
CA SER A 69 19.68 0.58 7.16
C SER A 69 19.37 1.40 5.92
N GLY A 70 18.27 1.08 5.23
CA GLY A 70 17.84 1.77 4.02
C GLY A 70 16.55 1.17 3.46
N CYS A 71 16.23 1.53 2.22
CA CYS A 71 15.18 0.90 1.44
C CYS A 71 15.71 0.46 0.07
N ASP A 72 15.19 -0.67 -0.40
CA ASP A 72 15.20 -1.01 -1.82
C ASP A 72 13.95 -0.41 -2.48
N LEU A 73 14.11 0.11 -3.70
CA LEU A 73 13.03 0.72 -4.46
C LEU A 73 13.01 0.10 -5.85
N GLU A 74 11.84 -0.40 -6.23
CA GLU A 74 11.60 -1.02 -7.53
C GLU A 74 10.38 -0.36 -8.15
N ALA A 75 10.51 0.08 -9.40
CA ALA A 75 9.43 0.75 -10.13
C ALA A 75 9.03 -0.08 -11.35
N GLU A 76 7.73 -0.19 -11.57
CA GLU A 76 7.15 -0.79 -12.76
C GLU A 76 6.09 0.14 -13.36
N PHE A 77 5.97 0.15 -14.69
CA PHE A 77 4.94 0.92 -15.38
C PHE A 77 3.88 -0.03 -15.95
N VAL A 78 2.68 0.02 -15.38
CA VAL A 78 1.59 -0.92 -15.73
C VAL A 78 0.27 -0.15 -15.73
N LEU A 79 -0.58 -0.42 -16.72
CA LEU A 79 -1.91 0.22 -16.85
C LEU A 79 -1.87 1.76 -16.78
N SER A 80 -0.89 2.36 -17.46
CA SER A 80 -0.67 3.81 -17.45
C SER A 80 -0.46 4.40 -16.05
N ALA A 81 0.16 3.64 -15.15
CA ALA A 81 0.55 4.08 -13.82
C ALA A 81 1.94 3.56 -13.47
N TRP A 82 2.70 4.37 -12.75
CA TRP A 82 3.91 3.92 -12.07
C TRP A 82 3.52 3.26 -10.75
N ARG A 83 4.00 2.05 -10.49
CA ARG A 83 3.89 1.38 -9.21
C ARG A 83 5.29 1.26 -8.65
N VAL A 84 5.54 1.93 -7.53
CA VAL A 84 6.83 1.92 -6.86
C VAL A 84 6.70 1.14 -5.57
N TYR A 85 7.38 0.00 -5.52
CA TYR A 85 7.51 -0.80 -4.32
C TYR A 85 8.74 -0.36 -3.54
N ILE A 86 8.54 -0.12 -2.24
CA ILE A 86 9.56 0.40 -1.35
C ILE A 86 9.61 -0.51 -0.15
N HIS A 87 10.76 -1.16 0.07
CA HIS A 87 10.93 -2.15 1.12
C HIS A 87 12.14 -1.82 1.98
N GLN A 88 11.92 -1.65 3.28
CA GLN A 88 13.01 -1.41 4.21
C GLN A 88 13.93 -2.64 4.31
N PHE A 89 15.21 -2.41 4.51
CA PHE A 89 16.17 -3.47 4.81
C PHE A 89 17.08 -3.09 5.97
N LYS A 90 17.69 -4.10 6.60
CA LYS A 90 18.87 -3.96 7.45
C LYS A 90 20.09 -4.57 6.75
N HIS A 91 21.23 -3.89 6.79
CA HIS A 91 22.49 -4.50 6.39
C HIS A 91 22.87 -5.62 7.35
N THR A 92 23.19 -6.79 6.80
CA THR A 92 23.72 -7.95 7.50
C THR A 92 24.96 -8.45 6.76
N ALA A 93 25.72 -9.37 7.35
CA ALA A 93 26.84 -10.00 6.67
C ALA A 93 26.42 -10.73 5.37
N GLY A 94 25.15 -11.14 5.25
CA GLY A 94 24.56 -11.76 4.07
C GLY A 94 23.85 -10.80 3.11
N GLY A 95 23.98 -9.48 3.29
CA GLY A 95 23.32 -8.46 2.44
C GLY A 95 22.08 -7.84 3.10
N HIS A 96 21.06 -7.53 2.29
CA HIS A 96 19.85 -6.82 2.72
C HIS A 96 18.84 -7.79 3.35
N ALA A 97 18.70 -7.75 4.68
CA ALA A 97 17.66 -8.48 5.39
C ALA A 97 16.35 -7.68 5.40
N ARG A 98 15.29 -8.29 4.87
CA ARG A 98 13.98 -7.66 4.62
C ARG A 98 12.85 -8.20 5.52
N ALA A 99 13.00 -9.39 6.09
CA ALA A 99 11.95 -9.98 6.93
C ALA A 99 11.60 -9.10 8.15
N GLY A 100 10.30 -8.98 8.46
CA GLY A 100 9.81 -8.19 9.60
C GLY A 100 10.11 -6.70 9.51
N ARG A 101 10.12 -6.14 8.28
CA ARG A 101 10.36 -4.73 8.02
C ARG A 101 9.22 -4.12 7.23
N ALA A 102 9.02 -2.82 7.44
CA ALA A 102 7.94 -2.11 6.79
C ALA A 102 8.19 -1.98 5.29
N HIS A 103 7.10 -1.99 4.54
CA HIS A 103 7.09 -1.74 3.12
C HIS A 103 5.89 -0.88 2.75
N THR A 104 5.92 -0.32 1.56
CA THR A 104 4.82 0.48 1.05
C THR A 104 4.81 0.45 -0.46
N TYR A 105 3.62 0.60 -1.03
CA TYR A 105 3.42 0.82 -2.46
C TYR A 105 2.96 2.26 -2.69
N LEU A 106 3.63 2.94 -3.61
CA LEU A 106 3.18 4.21 -4.16
C LEU A 106 2.73 3.98 -5.59
N ILE A 107 1.47 4.33 -5.88
CA ILE A 107 0.93 4.32 -7.23
C ILE A 107 0.87 5.76 -7.69
N LEU A 108 1.54 6.06 -8.79
CA LEU A 108 1.57 7.38 -9.42
C LEU A 108 0.94 7.31 -10.81
N ASP A 109 0.30 8.39 -11.23
CA ASP A 109 -0.10 8.55 -12.64
C ASP A 109 1.15 8.74 -13.54
N PRO A 110 1.01 8.78 -14.88
CA PRO A 110 2.15 8.92 -15.78
C PRO A 110 2.98 10.18 -15.57
N VAL A 111 2.45 11.21 -14.91
CA VAL A 111 3.12 12.50 -14.69
C VAL A 111 3.64 12.68 -13.26
N GLY A 112 3.36 11.73 -12.37
CA GLY A 112 3.88 11.69 -11.00
C GLY A 112 2.94 12.23 -9.91
N ASN A 113 1.65 12.37 -10.18
CA ASN A 113 0.65 12.58 -9.13
C ASN A 113 0.39 11.28 -8.38
N CYS A 114 0.22 11.36 -7.07
CA CYS A 114 -0.11 10.19 -6.28
C CYS A 114 -1.58 9.78 -6.49
N LEU A 115 -1.76 8.54 -6.95
CA LEU A 115 -3.05 7.87 -7.07
C LEU A 115 -3.38 7.13 -5.77
N ALA A 116 -2.39 6.44 -5.19
CA ALA A 116 -2.52 5.75 -3.92
C ALA A 116 -1.17 5.65 -3.18
N HIS A 117 -1.19 5.79 -1.87
CA HIS A 117 -0.08 5.51 -0.98
C HIS A 117 -0.54 4.44 0.01
N ILE A 118 -0.07 3.21 -0.23
CA ILE A 118 -0.58 2.00 0.41
C ILE A 118 0.48 1.52 1.41
N PRO A 119 0.25 1.66 2.73
CA PRO A 119 1.12 1.01 3.71
C PRO A 119 1.03 -0.50 3.51
N GLY A 120 2.17 -1.17 3.59
CA GLY A 120 2.24 -2.62 3.53
C GLY A 120 1.73 -3.25 4.82
N THR A 121 0.97 -4.33 4.71
CA THR A 121 0.62 -5.18 5.85
C THR A 121 1.86 -5.95 6.30
N GLU A 122 2.24 -5.83 7.57
CA GLU A 122 3.31 -6.65 8.11
C GLU A 122 2.86 -8.10 8.26
N LEU A 123 3.35 -9.00 7.41
CA LEU A 123 3.49 -10.41 7.81
C LEU A 123 4.75 -10.51 8.69
N GLY A 124 4.59 -10.22 9.99
CA GLY A 124 5.55 -10.67 11.01
C GLY A 124 6.27 -9.63 11.89
N ALA A 125 5.72 -8.45 12.18
CA ALA A 125 6.23 -7.62 13.29
C ALA A 125 5.38 -7.67 14.58
N THR A 126 4.42 -8.59 14.63
CA THR A 126 3.78 -9.03 15.88
C THR A 126 3.96 -10.53 16.07
N SER A 127 5.18 -10.94 16.45
CA SER A 127 5.42 -12.24 17.10
C SER A 127 6.73 -12.20 17.86
#